data_AF-A0A9E3SCN4-F1
#
_entry.id   AF-A0A9E3SCN4-F1
#
_cell.length_a   1.000
_cell.length_b   1.000
_cell.length_c   1.000
_cell.angle_alpha   90.00
_cell.angle_beta   90.00
_cell.angle_gamma   90.00
#
_symmetry.space_group_name_H-M   'P 1'
#
loop_
_entity.id
_entity.type
_entity.pdbx_description
1 polymer ?
#
loop_
_entity_poly.entity_id
_entity_poly.type
_entity_poly.pdbx_seq_one_letter_code
_entity_poly.pdbx_strand_id
1 'polypeptide(L)'
;MTRLSDNRYLANRRPLLPLLVTFITAMLLLSACATETAPTSENNDFTYDLSKPDKVFELPVVLDEISGLAYDDVNDRLIAVQDELGYLFFIDPVNGSLIGRVKFGKPGDYEGLTLVNDTVFVVRSDGRIYSVANYDKASLSTNSYKTPLSTKNDVEGLAY
;
A
#
# COMPACT_ATOMS: atom_id res chain seq x y z
N MET A 1 80.33 37.45 -6.10
CA MET A 1 79.13 37.95 -6.82
C MET A 1 78.54 36.78 -7.58
N THR A 2 77.47 36.20 -7.01
CA THR A 2 76.07 36.17 -7.55
C THR A 2 75.86 35.04 -8.57
N ARG A 3 75.43 33.85 -8.15
CA ARG A 3 74.06 33.36 -7.82
C ARG A 3 73.09 33.31 -9.02
N LEU A 4 72.59 32.09 -9.25
CA LEU A 4 71.24 31.68 -9.68
C LEU A 4 70.78 32.18 -11.04
N SER A 5 70.36 31.31 -11.96
CA SER A 5 69.07 30.60 -11.98
C SER A 5 68.92 30.12 -13.43
N ASP A 6 68.20 29.10 -13.86
CA ASP A 6 67.24 28.20 -13.25
C ASP A 6 67.04 27.12 -14.33
N ASN A 7 67.45 25.87 -14.10
CA ASN A 7 67.07 24.78 -14.99
C ASN A 7 65.89 24.03 -14.37
N ARG A 8 64.73 24.71 -14.29
CA ARG A 8 63.45 24.14 -13.82
C ARG A 8 62.79 23.24 -14.88
N TYR A 9 63.60 22.50 -15.62
CA TYR A 9 63.21 21.65 -16.74
C TYR A 9 63.35 20.15 -16.40
N LEU A 10 62.95 19.74 -15.20
CA LEU A 10 62.49 18.37 -14.96
C LEU A 10 61.12 18.47 -14.32
N ALA A 11 60.20 18.96 -15.15
CA ALA A 11 58.79 19.06 -14.90
C ALA A 11 58.27 17.71 -14.38
N ASN A 12 57.83 17.75 -13.13
CA ASN A 12 56.88 16.91 -12.41
C ASN A 12 55.89 16.15 -13.32
N ARG A 13 56.34 15.12 -14.04
CA ARG A 13 55.47 14.18 -14.75
C ARG A 13 55.01 13.15 -13.73
N ARG A 14 53.92 13.47 -13.04
CA ARG A 14 53.17 12.48 -12.23
C ARG A 14 52.93 11.24 -13.11
N PRO A 15 53.18 10.02 -12.63
CA PRO A 15 52.93 8.84 -13.45
C PRO A 15 51.45 8.83 -13.85
N LEU A 16 51.18 8.65 -15.14
CA LEU A 16 49.81 8.54 -15.68
C LEU A 16 49.13 7.22 -15.27
N LEU A 17 49.89 6.28 -14.70
CA LEU A 17 49.45 4.94 -14.31
C LEU A 17 48.34 4.93 -13.22
N PRO A 18 48.43 5.67 -12.09
CA PRO A 18 47.33 5.75 -11.12
C PRO A 18 46.06 6.40 -11.68
N LEU A 19 46.20 7.35 -12.61
CA LEU A 19 45.06 7.99 -13.30
C LEU A 19 44.37 7.00 -14.24
N LEU A 20 45.14 6.18 -14.96
CA LEU A 20 44.61 5.13 -15.84
C LEU A 20 43.90 4.03 -15.04
N VAL A 21 44.47 3.60 -13.91
CA VAL A 21 43.87 2.59 -13.04
C VAL A 21 42.57 3.08 -12.41
N THR A 22 42.51 4.34 -11.96
CA THR A 22 41.24 4.92 -11.45
C THR A 22 40.19 5.10 -12.54
N PHE A 23 40.60 5.37 -13.77
CA PHE A 23 39.67 5.46 -14.91
C PHE A 23 39.08 4.08 -15.27
N ILE A 24 39.89 3.03 -15.24
CA ILE A 24 39.46 1.66 -15.54
C ILE A 24 38.54 1.12 -14.44
N THR A 25 38.85 1.36 -13.16
CA THR A 25 37.96 0.95 -12.06
C THR A 25 36.63 1.72 -12.07
N ALA A 26 36.63 3.00 -12.44
CA ALA A 26 35.38 3.75 -12.63
C ALA A 26 34.54 3.20 -13.80
N MET A 27 35.15 2.86 -14.94
CA MET A 27 34.41 2.25 -16.07
C MET A 27 33.82 0.86 -15.74
N LEU A 28 34.52 0.05 -14.94
CA LEU A 28 34.02 -1.25 -14.46
C LEU A 28 32.81 -1.08 -13.52
N LEU A 29 32.79 -0.04 -12.68
CA LEU A 29 31.64 0.25 -11.81
C LEU A 29 30.40 0.73 -12.58
N LEU A 30 30.57 1.43 -13.71
CA LEU A 30 29.43 1.87 -14.53
C LEU A 30 28.78 0.74 -15.36
N SER A 31 29.52 -0.33 -15.71
CA SER A 31 28.94 -1.47 -16.46
C SER A 31 28.15 -2.46 -15.60
N ALA A 32 28.20 -2.34 -14.26
CA ALA A 32 27.39 -3.16 -13.35
C ALA A 32 25.92 -2.70 -13.28
N CYS A 33 25.58 -1.56 -13.88
CA CYS A 33 24.21 -1.10 -14.07
C CYS A 33 23.71 -1.53 -15.46
N ALA A 34 23.84 -2.81 -15.80
CA ALA A 34 23.12 -3.36 -16.92
C ALA A 34 21.66 -3.51 -16.49
N THR A 35 20.78 -2.72 -17.12
CA THR A 35 19.33 -2.78 -16.91
C THR A 35 18.84 -4.19 -17.22
N GLU A 36 18.32 -4.89 -16.21
CA GLU A 36 17.52 -6.09 -16.44
C GLU A 36 16.32 -5.67 -17.28
N THR A 37 16.33 -6.06 -18.55
CA THR A 37 15.13 -6.00 -19.38
C THR A 37 14.20 -7.04 -18.80
N ALA A 38 13.13 -6.58 -18.13
CA ALA A 38 12.09 -7.46 -17.63
C ALA A 38 11.65 -8.42 -18.75
N PRO A 39 11.52 -9.73 -18.49
CA PRO A 39 11.07 -10.67 -19.50
C PRO A 39 9.69 -10.24 -20.01
N THR A 40 9.64 -9.82 -21.27
CA THR A 40 8.41 -9.51 -21.99
C THR A 40 7.89 -10.78 -22.64
N SER A 41 7.32 -11.68 -21.84
CA SER A 41 6.41 -12.71 -22.33
C SER A 41 5.70 -13.40 -21.17
N GLU A 42 4.72 -12.73 -20.58
CA GLU A 42 3.69 -13.41 -19.81
C GLU A 42 2.42 -13.31 -20.64
N ASN A 43 1.86 -14.45 -21.04
CA ASN A 43 0.47 -14.53 -21.48
C ASN A 43 -0.41 -14.23 -20.26
N ASN A 44 -0.53 -12.95 -19.92
CA ASN A 44 -1.36 -12.50 -18.83
C ASN A 44 -2.80 -12.49 -19.33
N ASP A 45 -3.51 -13.60 -19.16
CA ASP A 45 -4.98 -13.68 -19.19
C ASP A 45 -5.60 -12.96 -17.98
N PHE A 46 -5.02 -11.82 -17.62
CA PHE A 46 -5.45 -11.00 -16.50
C PHE A 46 -6.33 -9.90 -17.08
N THR A 47 -7.63 -9.98 -16.77
CA THR A 47 -8.68 -9.14 -17.38
C THR A 47 -8.51 -7.65 -17.10
N TYR A 48 -7.74 -7.27 -16.07
CA TYR A 48 -7.59 -5.88 -15.63
C TYR A 48 -6.24 -5.27 -16.01
N ASP A 49 -6.24 -4.05 -16.54
CA ASP A 49 -5.03 -3.25 -16.73
C ASP A 49 -4.68 -2.50 -15.44
N LEU A 50 -3.84 -3.09 -14.59
CA LEU A 50 -3.42 -2.48 -13.32
C LEU A 50 -2.56 -1.23 -13.51
N SER A 51 -2.03 -0.99 -14.72
CA SER A 51 -1.23 0.21 -15.03
C SER A 51 -2.10 1.42 -15.39
N LYS A 52 -3.37 1.19 -15.69
CA LYS A 52 -4.29 2.21 -16.18
C LYS A 52 -5.67 2.07 -15.52
N PRO A 53 -5.87 2.66 -14.33
CA PRO A 53 -7.17 2.63 -13.67
C PRO A 53 -8.23 3.36 -14.51
N ASP A 54 -9.45 2.79 -14.58
CA ASP A 54 -10.58 3.44 -15.25
C ASP A 54 -11.03 4.71 -14.54
N LYS A 55 -10.94 4.72 -13.21
CA LYS A 55 -11.30 5.84 -12.34
C LYS A 55 -10.35 5.94 -11.16
N VAL A 56 -10.12 7.18 -10.71
CA VAL A 56 -9.37 7.51 -9.51
C VAL A 56 -10.18 8.52 -8.72
N PHE A 57 -10.35 8.27 -7.42
CA PHE A 57 -11.08 9.15 -6.52
C PHE A 57 -10.19 9.56 -5.35
N GLU A 58 -10.24 10.84 -4.98
CA GLU A 58 -9.73 11.28 -3.69
C GLU A 58 -10.85 11.11 -2.65
N LEU A 59 -10.61 10.27 -1.65
CA LEU A 59 -11.57 10.05 -0.58
C LEU A 59 -11.39 11.09 0.54
N PRO A 60 -12.43 11.38 1.34
CA PRO A 60 -12.30 12.26 2.50
C PRO A 60 -11.31 11.72 3.54
N VAL A 61 -10.65 12.62 4.28
CA VAL A 61 -9.64 12.30 5.33
C VAL A 61 -10.11 11.29 6.38
N VAL A 62 -11.42 11.16 6.61
CA VAL A 62 -11.96 10.13 7.52
C VAL A 62 -11.77 8.69 7.00
N LEU A 63 -11.28 8.53 5.77
CA LEU A 63 -11.02 7.26 5.09
C LEU A 63 -9.54 7.11 4.68
N ASP A 64 -8.63 7.86 5.33
CA ASP A 64 -7.19 7.82 4.98
C ASP A 64 -6.55 6.44 5.24
N GLU A 65 -7.16 5.64 6.13
CA GLU A 65 -6.66 4.33 6.60
C GLU A 65 -7.72 3.24 6.43
N ILE A 66 -8.20 3.03 5.20
CA ILE A 66 -9.10 1.91 4.89
C ILE A 66 -8.33 0.60 4.99
N SER A 67 -8.76 -0.30 5.86
CA SER A 67 -8.21 -1.66 5.99
C SER A 67 -9.10 -2.73 5.35
N GLY A 68 -10.35 -2.41 4.98
CA GLY A 68 -11.25 -3.37 4.35
C GLY A 68 -12.30 -2.74 3.46
N LEU A 69 -12.65 -3.44 2.37
CA LEU A 69 -13.65 -3.05 1.39
C LEU A 69 -14.49 -4.26 0.95
N ALA A 70 -15.79 -4.04 0.75
CA ALA A 70 -16.69 -4.97 0.05
C ALA A 70 -17.66 -4.19 -0.84
N TYR A 71 -18.18 -4.85 -1.88
CA TYR A 71 -19.23 -4.30 -2.73
C TYR A 71 -20.58 -4.86 -2.32
N ASP A 72 -21.54 -3.96 -2.11
CA ASP A 72 -22.95 -4.25 -1.83
C ASP A 72 -23.71 -4.04 -3.14
N ASP A 73 -23.94 -5.13 -3.86
CA ASP A 73 -24.58 -5.14 -5.18
C ASP A 73 -26.07 -4.78 -5.10
N VAL A 74 -26.74 -5.11 -3.99
CA VAL A 74 -28.15 -4.80 -3.75
C VAL A 74 -28.38 -3.29 -3.67
N ASN A 75 -27.48 -2.57 -3.01
CA ASN A 75 -27.60 -1.12 -2.81
C ASN A 75 -26.68 -0.28 -3.72
N ASP A 76 -25.91 -0.93 -4.60
CA ASP A 76 -24.92 -0.33 -5.49
C ASP A 76 -23.95 0.63 -4.79
N ARG A 77 -23.24 0.11 -3.78
CA ARG A 77 -22.27 0.90 -3.01
C ARG A 77 -21.09 0.07 -2.52
N LEU A 78 -20.00 0.75 -2.21
CA LEU A 78 -18.89 0.15 -1.47
C LEU A 78 -19.12 0.32 0.03
N ILE A 79 -18.80 -0.73 0.79
CA ILE A 79 -18.74 -0.71 2.25
C ILE A 79 -17.26 -0.73 2.63
N ALA A 80 -16.83 0.23 3.45
CA ALA A 80 -15.46 0.33 3.94
C ALA A 80 -15.40 0.27 5.46
N VAL A 81 -14.30 -0.24 5.99
CA VAL A 81 -13.90 -0.07 7.40
C VAL A 81 -12.55 0.63 7.43
N GLN A 82 -12.46 1.64 8.29
CA GLN A 82 -11.19 2.27 8.65
C GLN A 82 -10.63 1.58 9.90
N ASP A 83 -9.31 1.52 9.98
CA ASP A 83 -8.56 0.90 11.07
C ASP A 83 -9.07 1.27 12.48
N GLU A 84 -9.14 2.57 12.81
CA GLU A 84 -9.31 2.95 14.22
C GLU A 84 -10.76 3.22 14.69
N LEU A 85 -11.70 3.55 13.80
CA LEU A 85 -12.91 4.27 14.23
C LEU A 85 -14.11 3.40 14.65
N GLY A 86 -14.20 2.16 14.15
CA GLY A 86 -15.35 1.27 14.42
C GLY A 86 -16.66 1.68 13.75
N TYR A 87 -16.57 2.19 12.51
CA TYR A 87 -17.70 2.50 11.64
C TYR A 87 -17.65 1.68 10.36
N LEU A 88 -18.82 1.36 9.82
CA LEU A 88 -18.97 1.01 8.41
C LEU A 88 -19.23 2.31 7.66
N PHE A 89 -18.44 2.59 6.63
CA PHE A 89 -18.60 3.72 5.74
C PHE A 89 -19.18 3.25 4.41
N PHE A 90 -20.04 4.07 3.82
CA PHE A 90 -20.69 3.78 2.54
C PHE A 90 -20.18 4.75 1.50
N ILE A 91 -19.65 4.26 0.39
CA ILE A 91 -19.01 5.05 -0.66
C ILE A 91 -19.73 4.79 -1.99
N ASP A 92 -20.02 5.85 -2.72
CA ASP A 92 -20.57 5.80 -4.07
C ASP A 92 -19.48 5.32 -5.05
N PRO A 93 -19.64 4.17 -5.73
CA PRO A 93 -18.61 3.61 -6.61
C PRO A 93 -18.47 4.39 -7.93
N VAL A 94 -19.42 5.27 -8.24
CA VAL A 94 -19.43 6.07 -9.47
C VAL A 94 -18.49 7.27 -9.35
N ASN A 95 -18.49 7.93 -8.18
CA ASN A 95 -17.79 9.20 -7.94
C ASN A 95 -16.90 9.25 -6.69
N GLY A 96 -16.86 8.19 -5.87
CA GLY A 96 -16.05 8.11 -4.66
C GLY A 96 -16.58 8.92 -3.47
N SER A 97 -17.78 9.50 -3.55
CA SER A 97 -18.34 10.29 -2.46
C SER A 97 -18.79 9.44 -1.28
N LEU A 98 -18.64 9.99 -0.06
CA LEU A 98 -19.14 9.35 1.15
C LEU A 98 -20.66 9.53 1.23
N ILE A 99 -21.40 8.44 1.07
CA ILE A 99 -22.87 8.39 1.18
C ILE A 99 -23.29 8.51 2.65
N GLY A 100 -22.56 7.86 3.55
CA GLY A 100 -22.88 7.85 4.98
C GLY A 100 -22.01 6.89 5.77
N ARG A 101 -22.36 6.73 7.05
CA ARG A 101 -21.69 5.77 7.94
C ARG A 101 -22.61 5.31 9.06
N VAL A 102 -22.32 4.13 9.60
CA VAL A 102 -22.99 3.59 10.79
C VAL A 102 -21.97 3.07 11.79
N LYS A 103 -22.18 3.38 13.07
CA LYS A 103 -21.29 2.94 14.14
C LYS A 103 -21.64 1.52 14.54
N PHE A 104 -20.71 0.58 14.37
CA PHE A 104 -20.90 -0.80 14.82
C PHE A 104 -20.11 -1.13 16.09
N GLY A 105 -18.99 -0.42 16.31
CA GLY A 105 -18.02 -0.75 17.34
C GLY A 105 -17.50 0.46 18.11
N LYS A 106 -16.61 0.16 19.05
CA LYS A 106 -15.75 1.17 19.69
C LYS A 106 -14.51 1.39 18.81
N PRO A 107 -13.68 2.40 19.11
CA PRO A 107 -12.35 2.45 18.51
C PRO A 107 -11.59 1.13 18.69
N GLY A 108 -10.82 0.75 17.68
CA GLY A 108 -10.21 -0.56 17.53
C GLY A 108 -9.04 -0.54 16.57
N ASP A 109 -8.71 -1.71 16.04
CA ASP A 109 -7.58 -1.99 15.15
C ASP A 109 -8.13 -2.94 14.08
N TYR A 110 -9.01 -2.41 13.23
CA TYR A 110 -9.91 -3.18 12.37
C TYR A 110 -9.28 -3.44 11.02
N GLU A 111 -9.09 -4.71 10.68
CA GLU A 111 -8.16 -5.11 9.63
C GLU A 111 -8.83 -5.70 8.40
N GLY A 112 -10.15 -5.59 8.31
CA GLY A 112 -10.86 -6.09 7.15
C GLY A 112 -12.35 -6.26 7.38
N LEU A 113 -13.08 -6.34 6.27
CA LEU A 113 -14.49 -6.68 6.27
C LEU A 113 -14.84 -7.56 5.09
N THR A 114 -15.94 -8.29 5.19
CA THR A 114 -16.58 -8.96 4.06
C THR A 114 -18.10 -8.91 4.22
N LEU A 115 -18.83 -8.92 3.11
CA LEU A 115 -20.29 -8.97 3.09
C LEU A 115 -20.74 -10.41 2.80
N VAL A 116 -21.52 -10.99 3.71
CA VAL A 116 -22.11 -12.32 3.54
C VAL A 116 -23.62 -12.19 3.59
N ASN A 117 -24.27 -12.36 2.44
CA ASN A 117 -25.69 -12.04 2.25
C ASN A 117 -25.98 -10.57 2.64
N ASP A 118 -26.74 -10.35 3.71
CA ASP A 118 -27.14 -9.04 4.23
C ASP A 118 -26.41 -8.64 5.52
N THR A 119 -25.32 -9.32 5.85
CA THR A 119 -24.56 -9.12 7.09
C THR A 119 -23.11 -8.82 6.78
N VAL A 120 -22.62 -7.69 7.30
CA VAL A 120 -21.20 -7.33 7.22
C VAL A 120 -20.47 -8.00 8.37
N PHE A 121 -19.39 -8.72 8.06
CA PHE A 121 -18.46 -9.22 9.05
C PHE A 121 -17.21 -8.36 9.04
N VAL A 122 -16.73 -7.97 10.22
CA VAL A 122 -15.51 -7.16 10.40
C VAL A 122 -14.54 -7.92 11.29
N VAL A 123 -13.27 -7.96 10.94
CA VAL A 123 -12.21 -8.54 11.78
C VAL A 123 -11.38 -7.44 12.43
N ARG A 124 -10.85 -7.74 13.62
CA ARG A 124 -9.89 -6.90 14.33
C ARG A 124 -8.55 -7.64 14.42
N SER A 125 -7.43 -6.93 14.57
CA SER A 125 -6.07 -7.50 14.63
C SER A 125 -5.90 -8.63 15.67
N ASP A 126 -6.66 -8.59 16.77
CA ASP A 126 -6.70 -9.65 17.78
C ASP A 126 -7.54 -10.89 17.40
N GLY A 127 -8.05 -10.92 16.17
CA GLY A 127 -8.86 -11.97 15.58
C GLY A 127 -10.30 -12.02 16.10
N ARG A 128 -10.78 -11.02 16.84
CA ARG A 128 -12.22 -10.90 17.12
C ARG A 128 -12.98 -10.57 15.84
N ILE A 129 -14.11 -11.25 15.66
CA ILE A 129 -15.02 -11.02 14.53
C ILE A 129 -16.28 -10.33 15.05
N TYR A 130 -16.75 -9.32 14.33
CA TYR A 130 -18.03 -8.67 14.55
C TYR A 130 -18.98 -9.03 13.41
N SER A 131 -20.21 -9.43 13.71
CA SER A 131 -21.28 -9.49 12.71
C SER A 131 -22.17 -8.28 12.88
N VAL A 132 -22.38 -7.54 11.80
CA VAL A 132 -23.14 -6.30 11.75
C VAL A 132 -24.29 -6.50 10.78
N ALA A 133 -25.48 -6.76 11.33
CA ALA A 133 -26.70 -6.97 10.57
C ALA A 133 -27.63 -5.74 10.68
N ASN A 134 -28.55 -5.60 9.73
CA ASN A 134 -29.52 -4.49 9.70
C ASN A 134 -28.85 -3.10 9.70
N TYR A 135 -27.68 -2.97 9.07
CA TYR A 135 -26.90 -1.73 9.07
C TYR A 135 -27.54 -0.58 8.29
N ASP A 136 -28.55 -0.86 7.47
CA ASP A 136 -29.40 0.13 6.79
C ASP A 136 -30.70 0.46 7.52
N LYS A 137 -30.96 -0.19 8.67
CA LYS A 137 -32.19 0.00 9.42
C LYS A 137 -31.92 0.84 10.67
N ALA A 138 -32.99 1.42 11.23
CA ALA A 138 -32.91 2.20 12.46
C ALA A 138 -32.38 1.40 13.66
N SER A 139 -32.48 0.06 13.63
CA SER A 139 -31.97 -0.83 14.67
C SER A 139 -30.90 -1.75 14.11
N LEU A 140 -29.66 -1.28 14.18
CA LEU A 140 -28.46 -2.06 13.95
C LEU A 140 -28.37 -3.22 14.96
N SER A 141 -27.93 -4.40 14.51
CA SER A 141 -27.58 -5.51 15.38
C SER A 141 -26.11 -5.87 15.21
N THR A 142 -25.31 -5.66 16.27
CA THR A 142 -23.91 -6.05 16.30
C THR A 142 -23.68 -7.15 17.33
N ASN A 143 -23.11 -8.27 16.90
CA ASN A 143 -22.57 -9.31 17.78
C ASN A 143 -21.05 -9.39 17.63
N SER A 144 -20.37 -9.87 18.66
CA SER A 144 -18.93 -10.13 18.61
C SER A 144 -18.62 -11.56 18.99
N TYR A 145 -17.63 -12.13 18.32
CA TYR A 145 -17.20 -13.52 18.46
C TYR A 145 -15.72 -13.54 18.74
N LYS A 146 -15.37 -14.21 19.85
CA LYS A 146 -13.97 -14.49 20.17
C LYS A 146 -13.55 -15.73 19.37
N THR A 147 -12.45 -15.62 18.66
CA THR A 147 -11.80 -16.75 18.00
C THR A 147 -10.64 -17.27 18.88
N PRO A 148 -9.99 -18.39 18.50
CA PRO A 148 -8.74 -18.82 19.13
C PRO A 148 -7.54 -17.91 18.86
N LEU A 149 -7.66 -16.95 17.93
CA LEU A 149 -6.61 -16.00 17.59
C LEU A 149 -6.48 -14.93 18.69
N SER A 150 -5.37 -14.22 18.64
CA SER A 150 -5.00 -13.18 19.60
C SER A 150 -4.15 -12.11 18.95
N THR A 151 -3.78 -11.07 19.70
CA THR A 151 -2.85 -10.03 19.26
C THR A 151 -1.47 -10.54 18.83
N LYS A 152 -1.12 -11.81 19.12
CA LYS A 152 0.12 -12.42 18.61
C LYS A 152 0.04 -12.80 17.14
N ASN A 153 -1.18 -12.90 16.61
CA ASN A 153 -1.43 -13.36 15.26
C ASN A 153 -1.39 -12.22 14.25
N ASP A 154 -1.71 -10.99 14.67
CA ASP A 154 -1.75 -9.82 13.79
C ASP A 154 -2.65 -10.09 12.57
N VAL A 155 -3.95 -10.19 12.82
CA VAL A 155 -4.88 -10.61 11.78
C VAL A 155 -5.12 -9.46 10.80
N GLU A 156 -4.52 -9.54 9.62
CA GLU A 156 -4.53 -8.48 8.58
C GLU A 156 -5.69 -8.58 7.55
N GLY A 157 -6.72 -9.39 7.80
CA GLY A 157 -7.77 -9.55 6.78
C GLY A 157 -8.85 -10.58 7.04
N LEU A 158 -9.93 -10.47 6.26
CA LEU A 158 -11.10 -11.34 6.28
C LEU A 158 -11.69 -11.46 4.88
N ALA A 159 -12.11 -12.66 4.46
CA ALA A 159 -12.74 -12.91 3.16
C ALA A 159 -13.86 -13.96 3.27
N TYR A 160 -14.75 -13.97 2.26
CA TYR A 160 -15.84 -14.95 2.09
C TYR A 160 -15.98 -15.29 0.60
#